data_AF-A0A355U3A5-F1
#
_entry.id   AF-A0A355U3A5-F1
#
_cell.length_a   1.000
_cell.length_b   1.000
_cell.length_c   1.000
_cell.angle_alpha   90.00
_cell.angle_beta   90.00
_cell.angle_gamma   90.00
#
_symmetry.space_group_name_H-M   'P 1'
#
loop_
_entity.id
_entity.type
_entity.pdbx_description
1 polymer ?
#
loop_
_entity_poly.entity_id
_entity_poly.type
_entity_poly.pdbx_seq_one_letter_code
_entity_poly.pdbx_strand_id
1 'polypeptide(L)'
;MPGNLNKEQYFSLLKALNIPSSLNWDFLFQVYLDAKESSKSFAENNNVIANLDVNDVTLTLYLANEHYFYLLTHPSDSDKKLTNDEKYEQFLLSIALDKYYTNEHLAYKNAAFTNRFQPEISTISLYINFILGMLGRYKQGDPKQTLIVDIMQKGFSMAQCILSLLTGGFETEAFSTWRTLHENECILLSLVRFGQPVVDEYLKHMRYAVCFRGGIPSKEETDKVFLQIKEGMKSHDLKSKDMKRFIEYGWLYAV
;
A
#
# COMPACT_ATOMS: atom_id res chain seq x y z
N MET A 1 -17.16 -30.20 2.37
CA MET A 1 -16.65 -29.26 3.39
C MET A 1 -15.14 -29.28 3.27
N PRO A 2 -14.43 -28.15 3.12
CA PRO A 2 -12.98 -28.18 3.13
C PRO A 2 -12.55 -28.65 4.52
N GLY A 3 -11.91 -29.82 4.59
CA GLY A 3 -11.36 -30.33 5.84
C GLY A 3 -10.27 -29.41 6.37
N ASN A 4 -10.03 -29.44 7.68
CA ASN A 4 -8.91 -28.74 8.30
C ASN A 4 -7.62 -29.01 7.50
N LEU A 5 -6.78 -27.98 7.36
CA LEU A 5 -5.47 -28.16 6.73
C LEU A 5 -4.71 -29.25 7.48
N ASN A 6 -4.15 -30.20 6.74
CA ASN A 6 -3.22 -31.14 7.34
C ASN A 6 -1.90 -30.42 7.69
N LYS A 7 -1.07 -31.05 8.52
CA LYS A 7 0.16 -30.43 9.02
C LYS A 7 1.11 -29.95 7.91
N GLU A 8 1.24 -30.72 6.83
CA GLU A 8 2.10 -30.37 5.69
C GLU A 8 1.55 -29.18 4.89
N GLN A 9 0.22 -29.13 4.71
CA GLN A 9 -0.47 -28.00 4.08
C GLN A 9 -0.36 -26.74 4.94
N TYR A 10 -0.49 -26.86 6.25
CA TYR A 10 -0.33 -25.74 7.18
C TYR A 10 1.11 -25.20 7.18
N PHE A 11 2.12 -26.08 7.19
CA PHE A 11 3.52 -25.64 7.12
C PHE A 11 3.86 -24.99 5.78
N SER A 12 3.27 -25.50 4.69
CA SER A 12 3.36 -24.85 3.37
C SER A 12 2.71 -23.47 3.37
N LEU A 13 1.58 -23.31 4.08
CA LEU A 13 0.93 -22.02 4.27
C LEU A 13 1.81 -21.06 5.08
N LEU A 14 2.39 -21.49 6.21
CA LEU A 14 3.30 -20.66 7.01
C LEU A 14 4.49 -20.15 6.18
N LYS A 15 5.05 -21.01 5.32
CA LYS A 15 6.10 -20.62 4.36
C LYS A 15 5.61 -19.57 3.37
N ALA A 16 4.44 -19.78 2.76
CA ALA A 16 3.87 -18.85 1.80
C ALA A 16 3.54 -17.48 2.41
N LEU A 17 3.19 -17.45 3.70
CA LEU A 17 2.91 -16.24 4.48
C LEU A 17 4.17 -15.58 5.05
N ASN A 18 5.37 -16.12 4.79
CA ASN A 18 6.64 -15.65 5.33
C ASN A 18 6.68 -15.58 6.87
N ILE A 19 5.99 -16.50 7.55
CA ILE A 19 6.07 -16.61 9.01
C ILE A 19 7.48 -17.09 9.40
N PRO A 20 8.17 -16.43 10.33
CA PRO A 20 9.53 -16.82 10.72
C PRO A 20 9.62 -18.27 11.18
N SER A 21 10.62 -19.01 10.68
CA SER A 21 10.92 -20.37 11.13
C SER A 21 11.51 -20.44 12.54
N SER A 22 11.78 -19.28 13.16
CA SER A 22 12.18 -19.16 14.55
C SER A 22 11.03 -19.43 15.53
N LEU A 23 9.78 -19.35 15.06
CA LEU A 23 8.59 -19.71 15.85
C LEU A 23 8.39 -21.22 15.83
N ASN A 24 7.82 -21.77 16.91
CA ASN A 24 7.44 -23.17 16.96
C ASN A 24 6.20 -23.43 16.08
N TRP A 25 6.43 -23.93 14.86
CA TRP A 25 5.35 -24.22 13.90
C TRP A 25 4.48 -25.40 14.31
N ASP A 26 5.01 -26.35 15.08
CA ASP A 26 4.23 -27.45 15.63
C ASP A 26 3.19 -26.92 16.63
N PHE A 27 3.61 -26.00 17.50
CA PHE A 27 2.69 -25.31 18.41
C PHE A 27 1.66 -24.49 17.65
N LEU A 28 2.08 -23.67 16.67
CA LEU A 28 1.13 -22.89 15.86
C LEU A 28 0.12 -23.77 15.11
N PHE A 29 0.48 -24.98 14.72
CA PHE A 29 -0.45 -25.93 14.11
C PHE A 29 -1.45 -26.48 15.13
N GLN A 30 -0.98 -26.82 16.33
CA GLN A 30 -1.83 -27.27 17.42
C GLN A 30 -2.88 -26.21 17.78
N VAL A 31 -2.42 -24.98 18.07
CA VAL A 31 -3.32 -23.86 18.39
C VAL A 31 -4.27 -23.53 17.25
N TYR A 32 -3.88 -23.73 15.98
CA TYR A 32 -4.79 -23.59 14.85
C TYR A 32 -5.93 -24.63 14.89
N LEU A 33 -5.63 -25.90 15.19
CA LEU A 33 -6.66 -26.93 15.31
C LEU A 33 -7.60 -26.61 16.47
N ASP A 34 -7.05 -26.21 17.62
CA ASP A 34 -7.82 -25.89 18.83
C ASP A 34 -8.67 -24.63 18.62
N ALA A 35 -8.19 -23.66 17.84
CA ALA A 35 -8.95 -22.48 17.43
C ALA A 35 -10.12 -22.85 16.51
N LYS A 36 -9.92 -23.76 15.55
CA LYS A 36 -10.99 -24.26 14.67
C LYS A 36 -12.03 -25.06 15.43
N GLU A 37 -11.63 -25.82 16.45
CA GLU A 37 -12.57 -26.55 17.32
C GLU A 37 -13.34 -25.59 18.23
N SER A 38 -12.65 -24.67 18.89
CA SER A 38 -13.26 -23.63 19.74
C SER A 38 -14.25 -22.78 18.94
N SER A 39 -13.91 -22.42 17.71
CA SER A 39 -14.80 -21.70 16.78
C SER A 39 -16.12 -22.44 16.54
N LYS A 40 -16.13 -23.77 16.45
CA LYS A 40 -17.36 -24.57 16.30
C LYS A 40 -18.25 -24.46 17.55
N SER A 41 -17.66 -24.50 18.74
CA SER A 41 -18.38 -24.29 20.00
C SER A 41 -18.99 -22.87 20.11
N PHE A 42 -18.28 -21.85 19.62
CA PHE A 42 -18.82 -20.49 19.51
C PHE A 42 -19.97 -20.37 18.49
N ALA A 43 -19.87 -21.09 17.37
CA ALA A 43 -20.91 -21.18 16.35
C ALA A 43 -22.20 -21.83 16.89
N GLU A 44 -22.12 -22.85 17.74
CA GLU A 44 -23.28 -23.50 18.36
C GLU A 44 -24.08 -22.55 19.29
N ASN A 45 -23.42 -21.55 19.87
CA ASN A 45 -24.01 -20.63 20.84
C ASN A 45 -24.50 -19.29 20.25
N ASN A 46 -24.24 -19.01 18.97
CA ASN A 46 -24.59 -17.74 18.34
C ASN A 46 -25.02 -17.91 16.88
N ASN A 47 -26.33 -17.79 16.61
CA ASN A 47 -26.93 -18.01 15.29
C ASN A 47 -26.34 -17.15 14.15
N VAL A 48 -25.75 -15.99 14.46
CA VAL A 48 -25.11 -15.12 13.46
C VAL A 48 -23.72 -15.66 13.07
N ILE A 49 -23.03 -16.28 14.03
CA ILE A 49 -21.66 -16.81 13.87
C ILE A 49 -21.69 -18.27 13.38
N ALA A 50 -22.79 -18.98 13.66
CA ALA A 50 -23.02 -20.39 13.34
C ALA A 50 -22.69 -20.82 11.90
N ASN A 51 -22.84 -19.88 10.95
CA ASN A 51 -22.70 -20.14 9.52
C ASN A 51 -21.46 -19.48 8.89
N LEU A 52 -20.59 -18.87 9.69
CA LEU A 52 -19.38 -18.21 9.19
C LEU A 52 -18.25 -19.24 9.12
N ASP A 53 -17.84 -19.59 7.89
CA ASP A 53 -16.69 -20.46 7.69
C ASP A 53 -15.40 -19.72 8.08
N VAL A 54 -14.51 -20.41 8.79
CA VAL A 54 -13.27 -19.80 9.29
C VAL A 54 -12.22 -19.85 8.20
N ASN A 55 -11.77 -18.67 7.76
CA ASN A 55 -10.68 -18.53 6.81
C ASN A 55 -9.36 -18.95 7.45
N ASP A 56 -8.78 -20.06 6.97
CA ASP A 56 -7.56 -20.64 7.54
C ASP A 56 -6.35 -19.69 7.44
N VAL A 57 -6.26 -18.90 6.36
CA VAL A 57 -5.16 -17.93 6.16
C VAL A 57 -5.24 -16.82 7.20
N THR A 58 -6.41 -16.20 7.34
CA THR A 58 -6.59 -15.06 8.24
C THR A 58 -6.44 -15.48 9.71
N LEU A 59 -7.00 -16.63 10.09
CA LEU A 59 -6.83 -17.17 11.44
C LEU A 59 -5.35 -17.47 11.76
N THR A 60 -4.63 -18.09 10.81
CA THR A 60 -3.20 -18.37 10.94
C THR A 60 -2.39 -17.09 11.16
N LEU A 61 -2.71 -16.02 10.43
CA LEU A 61 -2.04 -14.73 10.59
C LEU A 61 -2.28 -14.14 11.97
N TYR A 62 -3.51 -14.18 12.50
CA TYR A 62 -3.76 -13.72 13.87
C TYR A 62 -2.98 -14.52 14.90
N LEU A 63 -3.03 -15.86 14.85
CA LEU A 63 -2.31 -16.73 15.78
C LEU A 63 -0.80 -16.49 15.76
N ALA A 64 -0.20 -16.48 14.57
CA ALA A 64 1.24 -16.32 14.42
C ALA A 64 1.74 -14.94 14.86
N ASN A 65 1.00 -13.88 14.52
CA ASN A 65 1.40 -12.51 14.89
C ASN A 65 1.21 -12.24 16.39
N GLU A 66 0.13 -12.74 17.01
CA GLU A 66 -0.07 -12.60 18.46
C GLU A 66 1.00 -13.37 19.25
N HIS A 67 1.33 -14.59 18.82
CA HIS A 67 2.40 -15.39 19.43
C HIS A 67 3.77 -14.71 19.29
N TYR A 68 4.08 -14.20 18.09
CA TYR A 68 5.32 -13.46 17.85
C TYR A 68 5.39 -12.18 18.70
N PHE A 69 4.31 -11.41 18.75
CA PHE A 69 4.22 -10.19 19.56
C PHE A 69 4.38 -10.48 21.06
N TYR A 70 3.81 -11.58 21.55
CA TYR A 70 3.96 -12.00 22.95
C TYR A 70 5.42 -12.27 23.29
N LEU A 71 6.14 -13.03 22.45
CA LEU A 71 7.56 -13.33 22.64
C LEU A 71 8.43 -12.07 22.61
N LEU A 72 8.09 -11.08 21.77
CA LEU A 72 8.80 -9.79 21.73
C LEU A 72 8.58 -8.95 22.99
N THR A 73 7.37 -8.99 23.54
CA THR A 73 6.98 -8.19 24.71
C THR A 73 7.32 -8.84 26.04
N HIS A 74 7.60 -10.15 26.05
CA HIS A 74 8.00 -10.92 27.23
C HIS A 74 9.32 -11.67 26.99
N PRO A 75 10.47 -10.98 26.87
CA PRO A 75 11.75 -11.62 26.52
C PRO A 75 12.26 -12.65 27.55
N SER A 76 11.74 -12.60 28.78
CA SER A 76 12.02 -13.56 29.85
C SER A 76 11.31 -14.91 29.66
N ASP A 77 10.26 -14.95 28.85
CA ASP A 77 9.55 -16.18 28.53
C ASP A 77 10.13 -16.80 27.26
N SER A 78 10.70 -17.99 27.41
CA SER A 78 11.18 -18.75 26.28
C SER A 78 10.02 -19.42 25.54
N ASP A 79 10.07 -19.47 24.22
CA ASP A 79 9.11 -20.17 23.36
C ASP A 79 8.84 -21.63 23.83
N LYS A 80 9.89 -22.34 24.25
CA LYS A 80 9.79 -23.70 24.82
C LYS A 80 8.98 -23.81 26.12
N LYS A 81 8.90 -22.72 26.91
CA LYS A 81 8.14 -22.67 28.16
C LYS A 81 6.67 -22.40 27.88
N LEU A 82 6.39 -21.49 26.94
CA LEU A 82 5.03 -21.09 26.56
C LEU A 82 4.28 -22.17 25.77
N THR A 83 5.00 -22.89 24.91
CA THR A 83 4.45 -24.01 24.10
C THR A 83 3.96 -25.20 24.92
N ASN A 84 4.28 -25.25 26.22
CA ASN A 84 3.80 -26.26 27.16
C ASN A 84 2.87 -25.68 28.25
N ASP A 85 2.48 -24.41 28.12
CA ASP A 85 1.62 -23.72 29.09
C ASP A 85 0.19 -23.64 28.55
N GLU A 86 -0.69 -24.52 29.06
CA GLU A 86 -2.11 -24.56 28.69
C GLU A 86 -2.82 -23.22 28.92
N LYS A 87 -2.39 -22.42 29.91
CA LYS A 87 -3.00 -21.09 30.15
C LYS A 87 -2.63 -20.11 29.05
N TYR A 88 -1.38 -20.18 28.59
CA TYR A 88 -0.91 -19.35 27.49
C TYR A 88 -1.63 -19.72 26.19
N GLU A 89 -1.80 -21.02 25.94
CA GLU A 89 -2.56 -21.52 24.79
C GLU A 89 -4.00 -21.00 24.80
N GLN A 90 -4.72 -21.15 25.91
CA GLN A 90 -6.09 -20.63 26.05
C GLN A 90 -6.17 -19.10 25.86
N PHE A 91 -5.18 -18.37 26.38
CA PHE A 91 -5.07 -16.93 26.20
C PHE A 91 -4.90 -16.56 24.71
N LEU A 92 -3.98 -17.24 24.01
CA LEU A 92 -3.71 -17.02 22.59
C LEU A 92 -4.95 -17.34 21.73
N LEU A 93 -5.63 -18.45 22.02
CA LEU A 93 -6.88 -18.84 21.39
C LEU A 93 -7.96 -17.77 21.55
N SER A 94 -8.21 -17.34 22.78
CA SER A 94 -9.23 -16.34 23.09
C SER A 94 -8.97 -15.03 22.34
N ILE A 95 -7.76 -14.50 22.41
CA ILE A 95 -7.42 -13.22 21.77
C ILE A 95 -7.49 -13.32 20.24
N ALA A 96 -6.96 -14.39 19.66
CA ALA A 96 -6.94 -14.56 18.21
C ALA A 96 -8.36 -14.73 17.66
N LEU A 97 -9.22 -15.50 18.33
CA LEU A 97 -10.62 -15.67 17.93
C LEU A 97 -11.43 -14.39 18.13
N ASP A 98 -11.27 -13.69 19.25
CA ASP A 98 -11.95 -12.40 19.47
C ASP A 98 -11.58 -11.39 18.38
N LYS A 99 -10.29 -11.29 18.04
CA LYS A 99 -9.80 -10.41 16.96
C LYS A 99 -10.33 -10.86 15.60
N TYR A 100 -10.32 -12.15 15.30
CA TYR A 100 -10.84 -12.70 14.05
C TYR A 100 -12.32 -12.35 13.87
N TYR A 101 -13.17 -12.71 14.84
CA TYR A 101 -14.61 -12.46 14.74
C TYR A 101 -14.94 -10.97 14.76
N THR A 102 -14.26 -10.21 15.62
CA THR A 102 -14.51 -8.77 15.71
C THR A 102 -14.10 -8.05 14.44
N ASN A 103 -12.91 -8.30 13.90
CA ASN A 103 -12.39 -7.53 12.77
C ASN A 103 -12.89 -8.04 11.40
N GLU A 104 -13.09 -9.34 11.25
CA GLU A 104 -13.51 -9.90 9.94
C GLU A 104 -15.03 -9.89 9.78
N HIS A 105 -15.77 -10.08 10.86
CA HIS A 105 -17.22 -10.32 10.81
C HIS A 105 -18.06 -9.22 11.47
N LEU A 106 -17.60 -8.67 12.59
CA LEU A 106 -18.33 -7.64 13.36
C LEU A 106 -17.71 -6.25 13.24
N ALA A 107 -16.75 -6.06 12.33
CA ALA A 107 -16.05 -4.79 12.21
C ALA A 107 -17.06 -3.71 11.94
N TYR A 108 -16.94 -2.61 12.68
CA TYR A 108 -17.78 -1.43 12.47
C TYR A 108 -17.52 -0.91 11.06
N LYS A 109 -18.41 -1.28 10.13
CA LYS A 109 -18.44 -0.74 8.79
C LYS A 109 -19.39 0.43 8.83
N ASN A 110 -18.87 1.65 8.63
CA ASN A 110 -19.72 2.79 8.28
C ASN A 110 -20.65 2.34 7.14
N ALA A 111 -21.92 2.71 7.22
CA ALA A 111 -23.08 2.10 6.58
C ALA A 111 -23.11 2.00 5.03
N ALA A 112 -21.99 2.10 4.32
CA ALA A 112 -21.94 2.02 2.88
C ALA A 112 -21.56 0.60 2.42
N PHE A 113 -22.46 -0.02 1.64
CA PHE A 113 -22.20 -1.21 0.83
C PHE A 113 -21.09 -1.01 -0.24
N THR A 114 -20.40 0.13 -0.25
CA THR A 114 -19.23 0.42 -1.10
C THR A 114 -18.01 -0.31 -0.58
N ASN A 115 -17.89 -1.57 -0.94
CA ASN A 115 -16.68 -2.36 -0.73
C ASN A 115 -16.08 -2.78 -2.08
N ARG A 116 -14.87 -3.33 -2.07
CA ARG A 116 -14.13 -3.74 -3.29
C ARG A 116 -14.88 -4.71 -4.22
N PHE A 117 -15.92 -5.39 -3.74
CA PHE A 117 -16.69 -6.36 -4.50
C PHE A 117 -17.90 -5.75 -5.22
N GLN A 118 -18.19 -4.47 -4.98
CA GLN A 118 -19.21 -3.76 -5.72
C GLN A 118 -18.85 -3.77 -7.23
N PRO A 119 -19.79 -4.10 -8.14
CA PRO A 119 -19.50 -4.24 -9.57
C PRO A 119 -18.81 -3.04 -10.20
N GLU A 120 -19.21 -1.82 -9.85
CA GLU A 120 -18.62 -0.59 -10.35
C GLU A 120 -17.16 -0.43 -9.91
N ILE A 121 -16.88 -0.69 -8.64
CA ILE A 121 -15.54 -0.59 -8.02
C ILE A 121 -14.61 -1.66 -8.58
N SER A 122 -15.07 -2.91 -8.64
CA SER A 122 -14.28 -4.03 -9.17
C SER A 122 -14.00 -3.88 -10.66
N THR A 123 -14.94 -3.34 -11.45
CA THR A 123 -14.75 -3.05 -12.88
C THR A 123 -13.72 -1.95 -13.10
N ILE A 124 -13.79 -0.85 -12.34
CA ILE A 124 -12.78 0.21 -12.41
C ILE A 124 -11.40 -0.34 -12.03
N SER A 125 -11.33 -1.13 -10.95
CA SER A 125 -10.08 -1.76 -10.52
C SER A 125 -9.51 -2.68 -11.61
N LEU A 126 -10.33 -3.49 -12.27
CA LEU A 126 -9.91 -4.34 -13.39
C LEU A 126 -9.23 -3.52 -14.49
N TYR A 127 -9.87 -2.44 -14.95
CA TYR A 127 -9.33 -1.61 -16.03
C TYR A 127 -8.05 -0.88 -15.62
N ILE A 128 -7.98 -0.36 -14.39
CA ILE A 128 -6.75 0.28 -13.88
C ILE A 128 -5.61 -0.74 -13.85
N ASN A 129 -5.85 -1.94 -13.30
CA ASN A 129 -4.84 -3.01 -13.26
C ASN A 129 -4.41 -3.44 -14.67
N PHE A 130 -5.34 -3.54 -15.62
CA PHE A 130 -5.04 -3.84 -17.01
C PHE A 130 -4.14 -2.78 -17.63
N ILE A 131 -4.45 -1.49 -17.44
CA ILE A 131 -3.65 -0.37 -17.96
C ILE A 131 -2.26 -0.37 -17.33
N LEU A 132 -2.15 -0.52 -16.01
CA LEU A 132 -0.86 -0.61 -15.31
C LEU A 132 -0.03 -1.80 -15.82
N GLY A 133 -0.68 -2.96 -16.02
CA GLY A 133 -0.03 -4.14 -16.59
C GLY A 133 0.45 -3.94 -18.02
N MET A 134 -0.22 -3.11 -18.82
CA MET A 134 0.22 -2.71 -20.16
C MET A 134 1.37 -1.70 -20.12
N LEU A 135 1.27 -0.68 -19.27
CA LEU A 135 2.32 0.33 -19.08
C LEU A 135 3.63 -0.28 -18.55
N GLY A 136 3.53 -1.28 -17.68
CA GLY A 136 4.68 -2.02 -17.15
C GLY A 136 5.50 -2.79 -18.20
N ARG A 137 5.00 -2.95 -19.43
CA ARG A 137 5.73 -3.61 -20.54
C ARG A 137 6.65 -2.68 -21.31
N TYR A 138 6.47 -1.37 -21.16
CA TYR A 138 7.33 -0.38 -21.79
C TYR A 138 8.61 -0.20 -20.97
N LYS A 139 9.71 0.23 -21.63
CA LYS A 139 10.91 0.66 -20.91
C LYS A 139 10.57 1.85 -20.02
N GLN A 140 11.24 1.96 -18.87
CA GLN A 140 10.99 2.97 -17.85
C GLN A 140 12.30 3.60 -17.40
N GLY A 141 12.22 4.81 -16.84
CA GLY A 141 13.33 5.43 -16.12
C GLY A 141 14.34 6.18 -17.00
N ASP A 142 14.09 6.34 -18.31
CA ASP A 142 14.79 7.34 -19.13
C ASP A 142 13.80 8.47 -19.47
N PRO A 143 13.79 9.57 -18.69
CA PRO A 143 12.84 10.66 -18.90
C PRO A 143 12.86 11.26 -20.31
N LYS A 144 13.92 11.10 -21.10
CA LYS A 144 13.93 11.61 -22.49
C LYS A 144 13.13 10.73 -23.44
N GLN A 145 12.94 9.45 -23.10
CA GLN A 145 12.28 8.47 -23.96
C GLN A 145 10.94 8.00 -23.40
N THR A 146 10.80 7.99 -22.06
CA THR A 146 9.70 7.31 -21.36
C THR A 146 8.81 8.26 -20.57
N LEU A 147 9.03 9.59 -20.63
CA LEU A 147 8.31 10.58 -19.82
C LEU A 147 6.79 10.39 -19.78
N ILE A 148 6.19 10.23 -20.96
CA ILE A 148 4.73 10.07 -21.09
C ILE A 148 4.27 8.78 -20.41
N VAL A 149 5.00 7.67 -20.61
CA VAL A 149 4.71 6.38 -19.98
C VAL A 149 4.85 6.50 -18.46
N ASP A 150 5.92 7.14 -17.97
CA ASP A 150 6.20 7.31 -16.55
C ASP A 150 5.10 8.17 -15.87
N ILE A 151 4.65 9.24 -16.51
CA ILE A 151 3.56 10.11 -16.04
C ILE A 151 2.22 9.35 -16.03
N MET A 152 1.92 8.60 -17.09
CA MET A 152 0.70 7.77 -17.15
C MET A 152 0.70 6.72 -16.05
N GLN A 153 1.81 6.01 -15.84
CA GLN A 153 1.90 4.97 -14.82
C GLN A 153 1.74 5.54 -13.42
N LYS A 154 2.35 6.69 -13.13
CA LYS A 154 2.13 7.42 -11.88
C LYS A 154 0.65 7.81 -11.72
N GLY A 155 0.03 8.32 -12.79
CA GLY A 155 -1.40 8.66 -12.81
C GLY A 155 -2.31 7.49 -12.47
N PHE A 156 -2.19 6.38 -13.18
CA PHE A 156 -3.01 5.18 -12.92
C PHE A 156 -2.71 4.55 -11.56
N SER A 157 -1.48 4.63 -11.05
CA SER A 157 -1.14 4.19 -9.69
C SER A 157 -1.85 5.05 -8.63
N MET A 158 -1.93 6.36 -8.84
CA MET A 158 -2.71 7.25 -7.97
C MET A 158 -4.21 6.96 -8.05
N ALA A 159 -4.75 6.67 -9.24
CA ALA A 159 -6.15 6.26 -9.39
C ALA A 159 -6.48 4.98 -8.61
N GLN A 160 -5.57 3.99 -8.63
CA GLN A 160 -5.71 2.78 -7.82
C GLN A 160 -5.68 3.08 -6.31
N CYS A 161 -4.77 3.97 -5.89
CA CYS A 161 -4.68 4.41 -4.50
C CYS A 161 -5.97 5.09 -4.04
N ILE A 162 -6.51 6.02 -4.83
CA ILE A 162 -7.79 6.71 -4.56
C ILE A 162 -8.91 5.69 -4.39
N LEU A 163 -9.02 4.71 -5.29
CA LEU A 163 -10.03 3.66 -5.19
C LEU A 163 -9.92 2.89 -3.87
N SER A 164 -8.69 2.50 -3.49
CA SER A 164 -8.42 1.81 -2.23
C SER A 164 -8.80 2.66 -1.02
N LEU A 165 -8.44 3.95 -1.01
CA LEU A 165 -8.75 4.88 0.08
C LEU A 165 -10.26 5.08 0.23
N LEU A 166 -10.98 5.28 -0.87
CA LEU A 166 -12.44 5.41 -0.86
C LEU A 166 -13.12 4.14 -0.34
N THR A 167 -12.69 2.95 -0.80
CA THR A 167 -13.22 1.68 -0.27
C THR A 167 -12.88 1.42 1.19
N GLY A 168 -11.83 2.07 1.70
CA GLY A 168 -11.42 2.03 3.10
C GLY A 168 -12.06 3.09 3.99
N GLY A 169 -12.89 3.99 3.42
CA GLY A 169 -13.50 5.10 4.16
C GLY A 169 -12.59 6.31 4.41
N PHE A 170 -11.44 6.39 3.75
CA PHE A 170 -10.45 7.46 3.87
C PHE A 170 -10.70 8.58 2.84
N GLU A 171 -11.86 9.23 2.93
CA GLU A 171 -12.32 10.21 1.92
C GLU A 171 -11.40 11.45 1.81
N THR A 172 -10.86 11.93 2.94
CA THR A 172 -10.02 13.15 2.95
C THR A 172 -8.68 12.89 2.27
N GLU A 173 -8.08 11.74 2.54
CA GLU A 173 -6.86 11.27 1.91
C GLU A 173 -7.10 11.03 0.42
N ALA A 174 -8.20 10.36 0.06
CA ALA A 174 -8.59 10.13 -1.32
C ALA A 174 -8.72 11.46 -2.09
N PHE A 175 -9.38 12.47 -1.51
CA PHE A 175 -9.49 13.80 -2.10
C PHE A 175 -8.13 14.49 -2.26
N SER A 176 -7.24 14.35 -1.27
CA SER A 176 -5.89 14.90 -1.37
C SER A 176 -5.09 14.25 -2.50
N THR A 177 -5.13 12.92 -2.62
CA THR A 177 -4.48 12.17 -3.72
C THR A 177 -5.10 12.51 -5.08
N TRP A 178 -6.42 12.73 -5.14
CA TRP A 178 -7.10 13.16 -6.37
C TRP A 178 -6.58 14.49 -6.91
N ARG A 179 -6.27 15.47 -6.05
CA ARG A 179 -5.66 16.74 -6.49
C ARG A 179 -4.32 16.52 -7.19
N THR A 180 -3.49 15.62 -6.67
CA THR A 180 -2.21 15.25 -7.29
C THR A 180 -2.41 14.47 -8.60
N LEU A 181 -3.44 13.62 -8.68
CA LEU A 181 -3.82 12.96 -9.94
C LEU A 181 -4.21 13.99 -11.00
N HIS A 182 -5.05 14.96 -10.65
CA HIS A 182 -5.47 16.01 -11.55
C HIS A 182 -4.31 16.89 -12.02
N GLU A 183 -3.37 17.22 -11.14
CA GLU A 183 -2.14 17.91 -11.52
C GLU A 183 -1.33 17.10 -12.54
N ASN A 184 -1.19 15.79 -12.32
CA ASN A 184 -0.50 14.87 -13.23
C ASN A 184 -1.19 14.75 -14.59
N GLU A 185 -2.52 14.75 -14.62
CA GLU A 185 -3.32 14.82 -15.85
C GLU A 185 -3.07 16.14 -16.61
N CYS A 186 -3.09 17.29 -15.92
CA CYS A 186 -2.79 18.58 -16.53
C CYS A 186 -1.38 18.64 -17.13
N ILE A 187 -0.38 18.05 -16.45
CA ILE A 187 0.98 17.91 -16.98
C ILE A 187 0.94 17.07 -18.27
N LEU A 188 0.34 15.89 -18.23
CA LEU A 188 0.25 14.99 -19.39
C LEU A 188 -0.39 15.69 -20.60
N LEU A 189 -1.53 16.35 -20.38
CA LEU A 189 -2.24 17.10 -21.42
C LEU A 189 -1.37 18.20 -22.02
N SER A 190 -0.61 18.93 -21.19
CA SER A 190 0.28 20.00 -21.67
C SER A 190 1.42 19.42 -22.52
N LEU A 191 2.07 18.36 -22.05
CA LEU A 191 3.18 17.72 -22.78
C LEU A 191 2.73 17.16 -24.14
N VAL A 192 1.57 16.50 -24.16
CA VAL A 192 1.01 15.93 -25.40
C VAL A 192 0.55 17.02 -26.38
N ARG A 193 -0.06 18.10 -25.87
CA ARG A 193 -0.61 19.17 -26.71
C ARG A 193 0.47 20.06 -27.32
N PHE A 194 1.50 20.42 -26.56
CA PHE A 194 2.50 21.40 -26.97
C PHE A 194 3.83 20.77 -27.41
N GLY A 195 4.02 19.46 -27.16
CA GLY A 195 5.11 18.68 -27.74
C GLY A 195 6.50 19.01 -27.19
N GLN A 196 7.53 18.79 -28.01
CA GLN A 196 8.93 18.78 -27.59
C GLN A 196 9.40 20.04 -26.83
N PRO A 197 9.01 21.29 -27.22
CA PRO A 197 9.45 22.48 -26.50
C PRO A 197 9.06 22.48 -25.02
N VAL A 198 7.82 22.06 -24.71
CA VAL A 198 7.31 21.99 -23.33
C VAL A 198 7.91 20.79 -22.61
N VAL A 199 8.15 19.68 -23.31
CA VAL A 199 8.85 18.51 -22.76
C VAL A 199 10.25 18.90 -22.28
N ASP A 200 11.02 19.61 -23.10
CA ASP A 200 12.39 19.99 -22.77
C ASP A 200 12.44 20.92 -21.54
N GLU A 201 11.56 21.91 -21.48
CA GLU A 201 11.45 22.79 -20.31
C GLU A 201 10.92 22.05 -19.07
N TYR A 202 9.99 21.11 -19.22
CA TYR A 202 9.53 20.27 -18.12
C TYR A 202 10.67 19.43 -17.53
N LEU A 203 11.48 18.76 -18.38
CA LEU A 203 12.64 17.97 -17.94
C LEU A 203 13.68 18.84 -17.21
N LYS A 204 13.91 20.06 -17.70
CA LYS A 204 14.78 21.05 -17.06
C LYS A 204 14.26 21.45 -15.68
N HIS A 205 12.96 21.72 -15.55
CA HIS A 205 12.34 22.05 -14.26
C HIS A 205 12.29 20.85 -13.29
N MET A 206 12.17 19.62 -13.78
CA MET A 206 12.37 18.44 -12.93
C MET A 206 13.79 18.39 -12.34
N ARG A 207 14.82 18.71 -13.14
CA ARG A 207 16.20 18.81 -12.64
C ARG A 207 16.36 19.93 -11.62
N TYR A 208 15.66 21.06 -11.79
CA TYR A 208 15.63 22.13 -10.80
C TYR A 208 15.05 21.65 -9.47
N ALA A 209 13.95 20.87 -9.50
CA ALA A 209 13.34 20.31 -8.30
C ALA A 209 14.28 19.32 -7.58
N VAL A 210 15.02 18.48 -8.32
CA VAL A 210 16.03 17.57 -7.74
C VAL A 210 17.16 18.35 -7.08
N CYS A 211 17.68 19.38 -7.76
CA CYS A 211 18.72 20.27 -7.23
C CYS A 211 18.28 20.95 -5.93
N PHE A 212 17.08 21.53 -5.92
CA PHE A 212 16.54 22.25 -4.76
C PHE A 212 16.34 21.36 -3.52
N ARG A 213 16.13 20.05 -3.72
CA ARG A 213 16.03 19.05 -2.65
C ARG A 213 17.37 18.46 -2.21
N GLY A 214 18.48 18.89 -2.80
CA GLY A 214 19.82 18.36 -2.51
C GLY A 214 20.09 17.00 -3.13
N GLY A 215 19.37 16.61 -4.18
CA GLY A 215 19.54 15.32 -4.86
C GLY A 215 20.72 15.25 -5.83
N ILE A 216 21.46 16.34 -6.05
CA ILE A 216 22.65 16.38 -6.91
C ILE A 216 23.90 16.21 -6.03
N PRO A 217 24.72 15.16 -6.21
CA PRO A 217 25.89 14.90 -5.37
C PRO A 217 27.00 15.95 -5.51
N SER A 218 27.13 16.53 -6.69
CA SER A 218 28.17 17.52 -6.98
C SER A 218 27.75 18.92 -6.58
N LYS A 219 28.55 19.56 -5.71
CA LYS A 219 28.33 20.95 -5.31
C LYS A 219 28.50 21.92 -6.47
N GLU A 220 29.49 21.72 -7.33
CA GLU A 220 29.66 22.55 -8.53
C GLU A 220 28.48 22.45 -9.49
N GLU A 221 27.93 21.24 -9.66
CA GLU A 221 26.75 21.04 -10.51
C GLU A 221 25.50 21.68 -9.91
N THR A 222 25.35 21.57 -8.59
CA THR A 222 24.29 22.25 -7.82
C THR A 222 24.36 23.76 -8.01
N ASP A 223 25.54 24.36 -7.85
CA ASP A 223 25.75 25.81 -8.03
C ASP A 223 25.44 26.26 -9.46
N LYS A 224 25.85 25.49 -10.48
CA LYS A 224 25.51 25.74 -11.88
C LYS A 224 24.00 25.73 -12.13
N VAL A 225 23.29 24.74 -11.59
CA VAL A 225 21.82 24.65 -11.73
C VAL A 225 21.14 25.80 -10.99
N PHE A 226 21.62 26.21 -9.82
CA PHE A 226 21.09 27.37 -9.11
C PHE A 226 21.29 28.70 -9.87
N LEU A 227 22.40 28.86 -10.57
CA LEU A 227 22.60 30.01 -11.47
C LEU A 227 21.57 30.00 -12.60
N GLN A 228 21.32 28.86 -13.24
CA GLN A 228 20.29 28.72 -14.27
C GLN A 228 18.88 29.06 -13.75
N ILE A 229 18.55 28.63 -12.53
CA ILE A 229 17.27 28.99 -11.87
C ILE A 229 17.19 30.51 -11.70
N LYS A 230 18.22 31.15 -11.16
CA LYS A 230 18.23 32.61 -10.93
C LYS A 230 18.14 33.41 -12.22
N GLU A 231 18.84 32.98 -13.27
CA GLU A 231 18.78 33.60 -14.59
C GLU A 231 17.40 33.47 -15.21
N GLY A 232 16.79 32.28 -15.17
CA GLY A 232 15.43 32.05 -15.66
C GLY A 232 14.38 32.82 -14.87
N MET A 233 14.52 32.95 -13.56
CA MET A 233 13.64 33.81 -12.76
C MET A 233 13.75 35.28 -13.17
N LYS A 234 14.98 35.75 -13.41
CA LYS A 234 15.25 37.14 -13.81
C LYS A 234 14.67 37.46 -15.18
N SER A 235 14.66 36.51 -16.13
CA SER A 235 14.04 36.72 -17.45
C SER A 235 12.52 36.87 -17.41
N HIS A 236 11.88 36.54 -16.28
CA HIS A 236 10.44 36.67 -16.06
C HIS A 236 10.09 37.64 -14.92
N ASP A 237 11.02 38.51 -14.51
CA ASP A 237 10.86 39.49 -13.42
C ASP A 237 10.42 38.88 -12.07
N LEU A 238 10.79 37.62 -11.81
CA LEU A 238 10.45 36.90 -10.58
C LEU A 238 11.44 37.20 -9.45
N LYS A 239 10.93 37.26 -8.22
CA LYS A 239 11.72 37.52 -7.00
C LYS A 239 12.04 36.23 -6.26
N SER A 240 12.97 36.26 -5.32
CA SER A 240 13.36 35.07 -4.53
C SER A 240 12.19 34.35 -3.85
N LYS A 241 11.13 35.08 -3.46
CA LYS A 241 9.90 34.49 -2.89
C LYS A 241 9.14 33.58 -3.87
N ASP A 242 9.33 33.77 -5.17
CA ASP A 242 8.66 33.05 -6.24
C ASP A 242 9.45 31.81 -6.68
N MET A 243 10.66 31.59 -6.13
CA MET A 243 11.58 30.53 -6.55
C MET A 243 10.95 29.14 -6.52
N LYS A 244 10.27 28.78 -5.43
CA LYS A 244 9.63 27.47 -5.30
C LYS A 244 8.57 27.28 -6.40
N ARG A 245 7.71 28.29 -6.61
CA ARG A 245 6.68 28.25 -7.64
C ARG A 245 7.27 28.20 -9.04
N PHE A 246 8.37 28.93 -9.28
CA PHE A 246 9.09 28.88 -10.55
C PHE A 246 9.70 27.51 -10.82
N ILE A 247 10.30 26.87 -9.80
CA ILE A 247 10.84 25.52 -9.95
C ILE A 247 9.72 24.54 -10.30
N GLU A 248 8.59 24.60 -9.61
CA GLU A 248 7.45 23.67 -9.80
C GLU A 248 6.69 23.90 -11.12
N TYR A 249 6.50 25.16 -11.53
CA TYR A 249 5.57 25.52 -12.62
C TYR A 249 6.17 26.36 -13.74
N GLY A 250 7.45 26.79 -13.65
CA GLY A 250 8.06 27.68 -14.63
C GLY A 250 8.19 27.09 -16.03
N TRP A 251 8.16 25.76 -16.16
CA TRP A 251 8.08 25.08 -17.46
C TRP A 251 6.82 25.45 -18.26
N LEU A 252 5.76 25.96 -17.60
CA LEU A 252 4.54 26.45 -18.25
C LEU A 252 4.77 27.73 -19.07
N TYR A 253 5.89 28.45 -18.91
CA TYR A 253 6.22 29.57 -19.80
C TYR A 253 6.54 29.12 -21.24
N ALA A 254 6.69 27.81 -21.48
CA ALA A 254 6.87 27.22 -22.81
C ALA A 254 5.56 26.85 -23.52
N VAL A 255 4.40 27.03 -22.86
CA VAL A 255 3.05 26.75 -23.36
C VAL A 255 2.52 27.90 -24.23
#